data_AF-A0A939NPJ3-F1
#
_entry.id   AF-A0A939NPJ3-F1
#
_cell.length_a   1.000
_cell.length_b   1.000
_cell.length_c   1.000
_cell.angle_alpha   90.00
_cell.angle_beta   90.00
_cell.angle_gamma   90.00
#
_symmetry.space_group_name_H-M   'P 1'
#
loop_
_entity.id
_entity.type
_entity.pdbx_description
1 polymer ?
#
loop_
_entity_poly.entity_id
_entity_poly.type
_entity_poly.pdbx_seq_one_letter_code
_entity_poly.pdbx_strand_id
1 'polypeptide(L)'
;MYQHQWWLKQVVDANGFALSTTVPVFQWAFGIYSDRYSSVQALPNGATIVVPDDGANQAGPVAAPAHWVDLARPGGGARTAKLKNIVGNPHQFVFKELIC
;
A
#
# COMPACT_ATOMS: atom_id res chain seq x y z
N MET A 1 19.34 10.81 -4.26
CA MET A 1 18.80 9.44 -4.18
C MET A 1 17.35 9.53 -3.69
N TYR A 2 16.40 8.82 -4.30
CA TYR A 2 14.96 8.86 -3.96
C TYR A 2 14.42 7.44 -3.80
N GLN A 3 13.35 7.23 -3.04
CA GLN A 3 12.81 5.89 -2.73
C GLN A 3 12.43 5.10 -3.99
N HIS A 4 11.47 5.61 -4.76
CA HIS A 4 11.07 5.08 -6.05
C HIS A 4 10.39 6.17 -6.89
N GLN A 5 10.27 5.93 -8.20
CA GLN A 5 9.74 6.90 -9.16
C GLN A 5 8.33 7.42 -8.82
N TRP A 6 7.47 6.57 -8.25
CA TRP A 6 6.10 6.97 -7.86
C TRP A 6 6.03 7.93 -6.68
N TRP A 7 6.90 7.73 -5.68
CA TRP A 7 7.03 8.68 -4.58
C TRP A 7 7.53 10.02 -5.09
N LEU A 8 8.56 10.02 -5.95
CA LEU A 8 9.08 11.25 -6.56
C LEU A 8 8.00 11.98 -7.36
N LYS A 9 7.18 11.23 -8.13
CA LYS A 9 6.05 11.81 -8.86
C LYS A 9 5.04 12.49 -7.93
N GLN A 10 4.68 11.88 -6.81
CA GLN A 10 3.76 12.51 -5.85
C GLN A 10 4.35 13.78 -5.23
N VAL A 11 5.65 13.78 -4.91
CA VAL A 11 6.33 14.96 -4.36
C VAL A 11 6.39 16.10 -5.39
N VAL A 12 6.69 15.78 -6.65
CA VAL A 12 6.67 16.75 -7.76
C VAL A 12 5.27 17.30 -7.98
N ASP A 13 4.26 16.44 -8.06
CA ASP A 13 2.87 16.84 -8.28
C ASP A 13 2.34 17.69 -7.11
N ALA A 14 2.77 17.42 -5.87
CA ALA A 14 2.32 18.16 -4.68
C ALA A 14 3.05 19.50 -4.47
N ASN A 15 4.31 19.62 -4.91
CA ASN A 15 5.16 20.78 -4.57
C ASN A 15 5.62 21.59 -5.79
N GLY A 16 5.30 21.17 -7.02
CA GLY A 16 5.63 21.89 -8.25
C GLY A 16 7.11 21.86 -8.63
N PHE A 17 7.88 20.89 -8.14
CA PHE A 17 9.31 20.78 -8.46
C PHE A 17 9.56 20.31 -9.90
N ALA A 18 10.56 20.88 -10.58
CA ALA A 18 11.02 20.42 -11.89
C ALA A 18 12.04 19.26 -11.76
N LEU A 19 11.65 18.17 -11.11
CA LEU A 19 12.50 16.99 -10.92
C LEU A 19 12.07 15.85 -11.86
N SER A 20 13.03 15.20 -12.51
CA SER A 20 12.82 14.03 -13.36
C SER A 20 13.70 12.85 -12.92
N THR A 21 13.21 11.63 -13.13
CA THR A 21 13.97 10.40 -12.84
C THR A 21 15.09 10.22 -13.85
N THR A 22 16.32 9.99 -13.39
CA THR A 22 17.49 9.80 -14.26
C THR A 22 17.78 8.32 -14.50
N VAL A 23 18.04 7.55 -13.44
CA VAL A 23 18.36 6.11 -13.55
C VAL A 23 17.79 5.36 -12.34
N PRO A 24 17.12 4.21 -12.52
CA PRO A 24 16.74 3.36 -11.39
C PRO A 24 17.98 2.73 -10.77
N VAL A 25 18.16 2.89 -9.46
CA VAL A 25 19.31 2.35 -8.73
C VAL A 25 18.98 1.00 -8.09
N PHE A 26 17.81 0.89 -7.44
CA PHE A 26 17.28 -0.35 -6.85
C PHE A 26 15.78 -0.18 -6.55
N GLN A 27 15.05 -1.30 -6.37
CA GLN A 27 13.64 -1.31 -5.99
C GLN A 27 13.46 -2.09 -4.70
N TRP A 28 12.79 -1.49 -3.72
CA TRP A 28 12.44 -2.15 -2.47
C TRP A 28 11.24 -3.07 -2.69
N ALA A 29 11.33 -4.31 -2.22
CA ALA A 29 10.17 -5.17 -2.07
C ALA A 29 9.48 -4.84 -0.74
N PHE A 30 8.17 -4.66 -0.76
CA PHE A 30 7.38 -4.56 0.46
C PHE A 30 7.06 -5.96 0.97
N GLY A 31 7.26 -6.16 2.27
CA GLY A 31 6.93 -7.38 2.98
C GLY A 31 5.84 -7.15 4.02
N ILE A 32 5.06 -8.20 4.31
CA ILE A 32 4.14 -8.25 5.45
C ILE A 32 4.86 -9.02 6.55
N TYR A 33 4.85 -8.47 7.77
CA TYR A 33 5.55 -9.04 8.91
C TYR A 33 4.59 -9.22 10.08
N SER A 34 4.80 -10.28 10.86
CA SER A 34 4.10 -10.51 12.11
C SER A 34 5.02 -11.22 13.10
N ASP A 35 4.94 -10.81 14.37
CA ASP A 35 5.53 -11.47 15.54
C ASP A 35 4.65 -12.60 16.09
N ARG A 36 3.36 -12.59 15.73
CA ARG A 36 2.33 -13.52 16.23
C ARG A 36 1.96 -14.63 15.27
N TYR A 37 2.01 -14.38 13.96
CA TYR A 37 1.57 -15.31 12.93
C TYR A 37 2.69 -15.65 11.96
N SER A 38 2.88 -16.94 11.69
CA SER A 38 3.93 -17.45 10.80
C SER A 38 3.54 -17.40 9.32
N SER A 39 2.27 -17.14 9.00
CA SER A 39 1.79 -17.03 7.62
C SER A 39 0.57 -16.10 7.51
N VAL A 40 0.34 -15.61 6.29
CA VAL A 40 -0.85 -14.84 5.92
C VAL A 40 -2.14 -15.62 6.15
N GLN A 41 -2.12 -16.93 5.90
CA GLN A 41 -3.28 -17.81 6.06
C GLN A 41 -3.64 -18.06 7.52
N ALA A 42 -2.73 -17.79 8.46
CA ALA A 42 -2.96 -17.94 9.89
C ALA A 42 -3.67 -16.72 10.53
N LEU A 43 -3.93 -15.66 9.77
CA LEU A 43 -4.62 -14.48 10.28
C LEU A 43 -6.08 -14.82 10.61
N PRO A 44 -6.54 -14.62 11.86
CA PRO A 44 -7.94 -14.82 12.20
C PRO A 44 -8.81 -13.72 11.58
N ASN A 45 -10.10 -14.02 11.39
CA ASN A 45 -11.07 -12.98 11.06
C ASN A 45 -11.04 -11.90 12.16
N GLY A 46 -11.13 -10.63 11.75
CA GLY A 46 -11.00 -9.50 12.69
C GLY A 46 -9.56 -9.11 13.02
N ALA A 47 -8.54 -9.76 12.45
CA ALA A 47 -7.15 -9.39 12.68
C ALA A 47 -6.89 -7.91 12.33
N THR A 48 -6.06 -7.25 13.15
CA THR A 48 -5.62 -5.88 12.87
C THR A 48 -4.41 -5.88 11.97
N ILE A 49 -4.50 -5.17 10.85
CA ILE A 49 -3.42 -4.99 9.88
C ILE A 49 -3.04 -3.51 9.87
N VAL A 50 -1.77 -3.22 10.07
CA VAL A 50 -1.23 -1.87 10.03
C VAL A 50 -0.70 -1.59 8.62
N VAL A 51 -1.09 -0.47 8.04
CA VAL A 51 -0.66 -0.04 6.69
C VAL A 51 -0.10 1.38 6.75
N PRO A 52 0.82 1.76 5.83
CA PRO A 52 1.26 3.14 5.70
C PRO A 52 0.08 4.08 5.39
N ASP A 53 0.15 5.32 5.87
CA ASP A 53 -0.83 6.37 5.61
C ASP A 53 -0.57 7.16 4.32
N ASP A 54 0.65 7.09 3.77
CA ASP A 54 1.01 7.78 2.53
C ASP A 54 0.48 7.06 1.28
N GLY A 55 0.04 7.86 0.30
CA GLY A 55 -0.60 7.33 -0.90
C GLY A 55 0.32 6.51 -1.83
N ALA A 56 1.65 6.68 -1.74
CA ALA A 56 2.60 5.95 -2.58
C ALA A 56 2.82 4.52 -2.07
N ASN A 57 2.81 4.33 -0.74
CA ASN A 57 3.13 3.08 -0.08
C ASN A 57 1.89 2.32 0.41
N GLN A 58 0.75 2.98 0.61
CA GLN A 58 -0.50 2.31 1.03
C GLN A 58 -1.07 1.37 -0.04
N ALA A 59 -0.84 1.67 -1.33
CA ALA A 59 -1.41 0.90 -2.42
C ALA A 59 -0.90 -0.54 -2.47
N GLY A 60 0.35 -0.78 -2.07
CA GLY A 60 0.93 -2.13 -2.00
C GLY A 60 0.17 -3.02 -1.02
N PRO A 61 0.18 -2.73 0.29
CA PRO A 61 -0.51 -3.53 1.31
C PRO A 61 -2.02 -3.67 1.09
N VAL A 62 -2.68 -2.67 0.49
CA VAL A 62 -4.12 -2.72 0.19
C VAL A 62 -4.43 -3.60 -1.03
N ALA A 63 -3.58 -3.61 -2.05
CA ALA A 63 -3.81 -4.37 -3.29
C ALA A 63 -3.10 -5.74 -3.34
N ALA A 64 -2.08 -5.97 -2.52
CA ALA A 64 -1.20 -7.14 -2.59
C ALA A 64 -1.83 -8.46 -2.10
N PRO A 65 -2.67 -8.48 -1.06
CA PRO A 65 -3.28 -9.74 -0.67
C PRO A 65 -4.55 -9.95 -1.50
N ALA A 66 -4.37 -10.62 -2.65
CA ALA A 66 -5.48 -11.12 -3.44
C ALA A 66 -6.44 -11.88 -2.48
N HIS A 67 -7.70 -11.45 -2.44
CA HIS A 67 -8.79 -12.00 -1.63
C HIS A 67 -8.93 -11.56 -0.16
N TRP A 68 -8.07 -10.68 0.39
CA TRP A 68 -8.36 -10.15 1.74
C TRP A 68 -9.52 -9.15 1.74
N VAL A 69 -9.57 -8.33 0.69
CA VAL A 69 -10.58 -7.29 0.48
C VAL A 69 -10.96 -7.22 -0.99
N ASP A 70 -12.21 -6.86 -1.25
CA ASP A 70 -12.67 -6.49 -2.58
C ASP A 70 -12.46 -4.99 -2.76
N LEU A 71 -11.82 -4.58 -3.85
CA LEU A 71 -11.56 -3.17 -4.16
C LEU A 71 -12.44 -2.72 -5.32
N ALA A 72 -13.10 -1.57 -5.16
CA ALA A 72 -13.61 -0.82 -6.30
C ALA A 72 -12.40 -0.45 -7.17
N ARG A 73 -12.41 -0.88 -8.42
CA ARG A 73 -11.32 -0.67 -9.37
C ARG A 73 -11.12 0.83 -9.56
N PRO A 74 -10.04 1.46 -9.05
CA PRO A 74 -9.83 2.88 -9.26
C PRO A 74 -9.37 3.09 -10.72
N GLY A 75 -9.70 4.24 -11.30
CA GLY A 75 -9.21 4.62 -12.64
C GLY A 75 -7.68 4.65 -12.77
N GLY A 76 -6.94 4.66 -11.65
CA GLY A 76 -5.46 4.60 -11.61
C GLY A 76 -4.86 3.20 -11.38
N GLY A 77 -5.67 2.13 -11.32
CA GLY A 77 -5.20 0.75 -11.13
C GLY A 77 -4.69 0.44 -9.71
N ALA A 78 -4.08 -0.74 -9.53
CA ALA A 78 -3.66 -1.28 -8.23
C ALA A 78 -2.72 -0.35 -7.43
N ARG A 79 -1.98 0.54 -8.12
CA ARG A 79 -1.03 1.48 -7.51
C ARG A 79 -1.67 2.73 -6.90
N THR A 80 -2.99 2.87 -7.02
CA THR A 80 -3.77 3.97 -6.43
C THR A 80 -4.78 3.48 -5.40
N ALA A 81 -4.71 2.20 -5.04
CA ALA A 81 -5.58 1.60 -4.04
C ALA A 81 -5.39 2.29 -2.68
N LYS A 82 -6.49 2.66 -2.05
CA LYS A 82 -6.55 3.21 -0.70
C LYS A 82 -7.58 2.43 0.12
N LEU A 83 -7.53 2.54 1.45
CA LEU A 83 -8.51 1.89 2.33
C LEU A 83 -9.96 2.28 1.98
N LYS A 84 -10.19 3.53 1.59
CA LYS A 84 -11.52 4.01 1.15
C LYS A 84 -12.06 3.34 -0.13
N ASN A 85 -11.22 2.61 -0.87
CA ASN A 85 -11.64 1.89 -2.07
C ASN A 85 -12.10 0.46 -1.77
N ILE A 86 -12.04 0.01 -0.52
CA ILE A 86 -12.54 -1.30 -0.09
C ILE A 86 -14.07 -1.32 -0.17
N VAL A 87 -14.61 -2.24 -0.96
CA VAL A 87 -16.05 -2.50 -1.13
C VAL A 87 -16.49 -3.83 -0.52
N GLY A 88 -15.54 -4.69 -0.14
CA GLY A 88 -15.79 -5.96 0.53
C GLY A 88 -14.65 -6.35 1.46
N ASN A 89 -14.96 -6.92 2.61
CA ASN A 89 -13.99 -7.34 3.62
C ASN A 89 -14.45 -8.67 4.24
N PRO A 90 -14.34 -9.81 3.51
CA PRO A 90 -14.88 -11.10 3.94
C PRO A 90 -14.27 -11.61 5.25
N HIS A 91 -13.02 -11.24 5.53
CA HIS A 91 -12.32 -11.61 6.76
C HIS A 91 -12.54 -10.62 7.91
N GLN A 92 -13.30 -9.54 7.69
CA GLN A 92 -13.57 -8.50 8.67
C GLN A 92 -12.30 -7.89 9.29
N PHE A 93 -11.19 -7.86 8.54
CA PHE A 93 -9.94 -7.31 9.03
C PHE A 93 -10.08 -5.83 9.43
N VAL A 94 -9.33 -5.43 10.45
CA VAL A 94 -9.28 -4.05 10.94
C VAL A 94 -8.02 -3.39 10.42
N PHE A 95 -8.16 -2.46 9.47
CA PHE A 95 -7.03 -1.70 8.94
C PHE A 95 -6.77 -0.47 9.78
N LYS A 96 -5.51 -0.25 10.18
CA LYS A 96 -5.06 0.96 10.85
C LYS A 96 -3.95 1.61 10.05
N GLU A 97 -4.11 2.89 9.77
CA GLU A 97 -3.07 3.70 9.16
C GLU A 97 -2.03 4.08 10.23
N LEU A 98 -0.75 3.94 9.89
CA LEU A 98 0.35 4.37 10.72
C LEU A 98 1.17 5.40 9.95
N ILE A 99 1.40 6.55 10.59
CA ILE A 99 2.26 7.61 10.09
C ILE A 99 3.69 7.06 10.08
N CYS A 100 4.29 6.95 8.90
CA CYS A 100 5.69 6.59 8.71
C CYS A 100 6.55 7.83 8.43
#